data_AF-A0A954N3N0-F1
#
_entry.id   AF-A0A954N3N0-F1
#
_cell.length_a   1.000
_cell.length_b   1.000
_cell.length_c   1.000
_cell.angle_alpha   90.00
_cell.angle_beta   90.00
_cell.angle_gamma   90.00
#
_symmetry.space_group_name_H-M   'P 1'
#
loop_
_entity.id
_entity.type
_entity.pdbx_description
1 polymer ?
#
loop_
_entity_poly.entity_id
_entity_poly.type
_entity_poly.pdbx_seq_one_letter_code
_entity_poly.pdbx_strand_id
1 'polypeptide(L)'
;MALISWVLIETGLRAEGLQLKDGLILPGKVGSVRSLLPSTREDNPDQIYYDWLSVADEQGLIRRYVPRQRDQILAAPGVLLEERFRIKQKPQGRNLTVQQVGLVKYGEWDTNGQRTVTLSTPETREIEIVQGITRITPKLTTVDGLSHYWKIGVATNTIPPQVLRAVIHANINDRDHLARLSVARFFNQARMFSEALRELNEIQTEFPQENQLIESMRQELTQSQAQILLDELKLRFDKGQYETVITMGAAFPEDSISGGLLEQVQELVDQVRQRQDKIQEVRIRLSELESKLAPELRPDVAAWRGVISEQLSLQNIDRMQSFLTLSQGDDIQPDELIALALSGWILGSDHAIPDLSPTLQLWKSRFQILEYLKSSDEARRKEILQELTAQESLTPETLSRLLVNLPQQIETPNAAGGAFLDLESQIPNDTRKFKYTVSLPPEYRPGRMYPLVIELG
;
A
#
# COMPACT_ATOMS: atom_id res chain seq x y z
N MET A 1 -6.21 -17.86 -55.87
CA MET A 1 -7.39 -17.28 -55.18
C MET A 1 -7.04 -17.18 -53.70
N ALA A 2 -6.40 -16.06 -53.33
CA ALA A 2 -5.89 -15.81 -51.98
C ALA A 2 -6.97 -15.11 -51.14
N LEU A 3 -7.31 -15.70 -49.99
CA LEU A 3 -8.13 -15.07 -48.96
C LEU A 3 -7.21 -14.68 -47.81
N ILE A 4 -6.76 -13.43 -47.85
CA ILE A 4 -5.99 -12.77 -46.79
C ILE A 4 -6.97 -12.50 -45.64
N SER A 5 -6.82 -13.25 -44.55
CA SER A 5 -7.56 -13.01 -43.30
C SER A 5 -6.88 -11.84 -42.58
N TRP A 6 -7.52 -10.69 -42.57
CA TRP A 6 -7.06 -9.51 -41.84
C TRP A 6 -7.21 -9.74 -40.33
N VAL A 7 -6.10 -9.87 -39.62
CA VAL A 7 -6.06 -9.59 -38.19
C VAL A 7 -6.15 -8.08 -38.04
N LEU A 8 -7.32 -7.59 -37.61
CA LEU A 8 -7.51 -6.19 -37.27
C LEU A 8 -6.80 -5.90 -35.94
N ILE A 9 -5.54 -5.48 -36.03
CA ILE A 9 -4.91 -4.66 -34.98
C ILE A 9 -5.57 -3.29 -35.10
N GLU A 10 -6.65 -3.05 -34.37
CA GLU A 10 -7.22 -1.69 -34.31
C GLU A 10 -6.22 -0.77 -33.61
N THR A 11 -5.56 0.10 -34.37
CA THR A 11 -4.93 1.32 -33.87
C THR A 11 -6.02 2.40 -33.75
N GLY A 12 -6.82 2.28 -32.70
CA GLY A 12 -7.94 3.19 -32.40
C GLY A 12 -7.53 4.36 -31.50
N LEU A 13 -7.62 5.56 -32.06
CA LEU A 13 -7.27 6.90 -31.57
C LEU A 13 -7.77 7.36 -30.17
N ARG A 14 -6.93 8.26 -29.61
CA ARG A 14 -7.09 9.26 -28.52
C ARG A 14 -7.25 8.72 -27.08
N ALA A 15 -6.11 8.60 -26.42
CA ALA A 15 -6.00 8.53 -24.97
C ALA A 15 -6.45 9.87 -24.36
N GLU A 16 -7.73 9.97 -24.00
CA GLU A 16 -8.16 10.92 -22.97
C GLU A 16 -7.80 10.32 -21.60
N GLY A 17 -7.28 11.15 -20.72
CA GLY A 17 -6.89 10.79 -19.37
C GLY A 17 -6.96 12.02 -18.49
N LEU A 18 -7.10 11.81 -17.19
CA LEU A 18 -7.18 12.88 -16.20
C LEU A 18 -5.89 12.91 -15.37
N GLN A 19 -5.16 14.00 -15.41
CA GLN A 19 -4.03 14.21 -14.50
C GLN A 19 -4.50 14.89 -13.21
N LEU A 20 -4.15 14.29 -12.07
CA LEU A 20 -4.37 14.83 -10.74
C LEU A 20 -3.22 15.76 -10.31
N LYS A 21 -3.40 16.47 -9.20
CA LYS A 21 -2.44 17.47 -8.68
C LYS A 21 -1.08 16.88 -8.31
N ASP A 22 -1.06 15.62 -7.90
CA ASP A 22 0.14 14.85 -7.56
C ASP A 22 0.87 14.31 -8.81
N GLY A 23 0.37 14.63 -10.01
CA GLY A 23 0.91 14.14 -11.26
C GLY A 23 0.37 12.77 -11.68
N LEU A 24 -0.48 12.11 -10.87
CA LEU A 24 -1.09 10.84 -11.23
C LEU A 24 -1.98 11.00 -12.47
N ILE A 25 -1.72 10.21 -13.51
CA ILE A 25 -2.57 10.16 -14.70
C ILE A 25 -3.53 8.99 -14.57
N LEU A 26 -4.83 9.28 -14.53
CA LEU A 26 -5.90 8.30 -14.63
C LEU A 26 -6.26 8.11 -16.11
N PRO A 27 -5.88 6.97 -16.72
CA PRO A 27 -6.20 6.72 -18.12
C PRO A 27 -7.68 6.35 -18.27
N GLY A 28 -8.34 6.92 -19.28
CA GLY A 28 -9.73 6.58 -19.59
C GLY A 28 -10.59 7.77 -19.99
N LYS A 29 -11.78 7.46 -20.50
CA LYS A 29 -12.74 8.47 -20.94
C LYS A 29 -13.21 9.28 -19.74
N VAL A 30 -12.96 10.59 -19.78
CA VAL A 30 -13.35 11.51 -18.72
C VAL A 30 -14.78 12.01 -18.98
N GLY A 31 -15.65 11.85 -17.98
CA GLY A 31 -17.01 12.40 -17.94
C GLY A 31 -17.21 13.21 -16.67
N SER A 32 -18.34 13.92 -16.56
CA SER A 32 -18.72 14.64 -15.35
C SER A 32 -20.05 14.12 -14.81
N VAL A 33 -20.12 13.96 -13.49
CA VAL A 33 -21.31 13.46 -12.79
C VAL A 33 -21.58 14.36 -11.58
N ARG A 34 -22.85 14.75 -11.39
CA ARG A 34 -23.27 15.65 -10.31
C ARG A 34 -23.46 14.97 -8.95
N SER A 35 -23.56 13.64 -8.92
CA SER A 35 -23.79 12.85 -7.71
C SER A 35 -23.20 11.45 -7.85
N LEU A 36 -22.69 10.90 -6.74
CA LEU A 36 -22.26 9.49 -6.64
C LEU A 36 -23.38 8.57 -6.17
N LEU A 37 -24.50 9.13 -5.73
CA LEU A 37 -25.67 8.35 -5.34
C LEU A 37 -26.39 7.85 -6.60
N PRO A 38 -26.81 6.58 -6.66
CA PRO A 38 -27.72 6.13 -7.70
C PRO A 38 -28.99 6.96 -7.58
N SER A 39 -29.26 7.77 -8.60
CA SER A 39 -30.32 8.76 -8.58
C SER A 39 -31.68 8.09 -8.34
N THR A 40 -32.20 8.14 -7.11
CA THR A 40 -33.64 8.24 -6.91
C THR A 40 -34.02 9.61 -7.44
N ARG A 41 -35.03 9.60 -8.30
CA ARG A 41 -35.40 10.68 -9.21
C ARG A 41 -36.06 11.84 -8.45
N GLU A 42 -35.30 12.52 -7.59
CA GLU A 42 -35.68 13.76 -6.93
C GLU A 42 -34.49 14.72 -6.97
N ASP A 43 -34.51 15.63 -7.94
CA ASP A 43 -33.66 16.82 -7.93
C ASP A 43 -34.12 17.68 -6.74
N ASN A 44 -33.44 17.58 -5.61
CA ASN A 44 -33.69 18.45 -4.45
C ASN A 44 -32.89 19.76 -4.65
N PRO A 45 -33.54 20.91 -4.86
CA PRO A 45 -32.86 22.17 -5.17
C PRO A 45 -31.97 22.70 -4.04
N ASP A 46 -32.11 22.19 -2.81
CA ASP A 46 -31.30 22.59 -1.65
C ASP A 46 -30.07 21.69 -1.42
N GLN A 47 -29.85 20.68 -2.25
CA GLN A 47 -28.73 19.75 -2.10
C GLN A 47 -27.46 20.31 -2.76
N ILE A 48 -26.37 20.43 -1.99
CA ILE A 48 -25.06 20.81 -2.50
C ILE A 48 -24.52 19.64 -3.32
N TYR A 49 -24.60 19.74 -4.64
CA TYR A 49 -23.98 18.80 -5.56
C TYR A 49 -22.50 19.15 -5.73
N TYR A 50 -21.61 18.20 -5.40
CA TYR A 50 -20.21 18.30 -5.80
C TYR A 50 -20.10 17.84 -7.25
N ASP A 51 -19.46 18.63 -8.11
CA ASP A 51 -19.11 18.17 -9.45
C ASP A 51 -18.01 17.11 -9.33
N TRP A 52 -18.32 15.87 -9.68
CA TRP A 52 -17.35 14.79 -9.81
C TRP A 52 -16.93 14.66 -11.25
N LEU A 53 -15.68 14.28 -11.46
CA LEU A 53 -15.23 13.70 -12.71
C LEU A 53 -15.27 12.19 -12.59
N SER A 54 -15.84 11.52 -13.59
CA SER A 54 -15.76 10.08 -13.75
C SER A 54 -14.71 9.75 -14.80
N VAL A 55 -13.67 8.99 -14.44
CA VAL A 55 -12.74 8.40 -15.41
C VAL A 55 -13.16 6.95 -15.58
N ALA A 56 -13.78 6.65 -16.71
CA ALA A 56 -14.12 5.29 -17.08
C ALA A 56 -12.99 4.69 -17.91
N ASP A 57 -12.63 3.43 -17.65
CA ASP A 57 -11.82 2.69 -18.62
C ASP A 57 -12.51 2.63 -19.99
N GLU A 58 -11.80 2.21 -21.04
CA GLU A 58 -12.38 2.08 -22.38
C GLU A 58 -13.65 1.20 -22.44
N GLN A 59 -13.82 0.32 -21.44
CA GLN A 59 -14.88 -0.68 -21.37
C GLN A 59 -16.12 -0.18 -20.62
N GLY A 60 -15.99 0.93 -19.89
CA GLY A 60 -16.99 1.39 -18.93
C GLY A 60 -17.17 0.48 -17.72
N LEU A 61 -16.24 -0.46 -17.48
CA LEU A 61 -16.34 -1.48 -16.43
C LEU A 61 -15.74 -0.98 -15.11
N ILE A 62 -14.59 -0.32 -15.19
CA ILE A 62 -14.03 0.43 -14.06
C ILE A 62 -14.40 1.89 -14.24
N ARG A 63 -15.06 2.46 -13.24
CA ARG A 63 -15.32 3.89 -13.18
C ARG A 63 -14.74 4.46 -11.90
N ARG A 64 -13.73 5.31 -12.02
CA ARG A 64 -13.14 6.04 -10.90
C ARG A 64 -13.81 7.39 -10.79
N TYR A 65 -14.16 7.80 -9.59
CA TYR A 65 -14.73 9.11 -9.32
C TYR A 65 -13.73 9.94 -8.55
N VAL A 66 -13.48 11.14 -9.04
CA VAL A 66 -12.60 12.10 -8.38
C VAL A 66 -13.29 13.46 -8.28
N PRO A 67 -13.13 14.19 -7.17
CA PRO A 67 -13.69 15.53 -7.05
C PRO A 67 -13.12 16.44 -8.14
N ARG A 68 -13.96 17.24 -8.81
CA ARG A 68 -13.48 18.21 -9.81
C ARG A 68 -12.74 19.34 -9.11
N GLN A 69 -11.48 19.55 -9.47
CA GLN A 69 -10.66 20.66 -8.97
C GLN A 69 -10.15 21.53 -10.14
N ARG A 70 -9.82 22.81 -9.87
CA ARG A 70 -9.44 23.78 -10.91
C ARG A 70 -8.18 23.42 -11.69
N ASP A 71 -7.28 22.63 -11.12
CA ASP A 71 -5.93 22.38 -11.68
C ASP A 71 -5.76 20.98 -12.29
N GLN A 72 -6.85 20.27 -12.61
CA GLN A 72 -6.78 18.96 -13.27
C GLN A 72 -6.63 19.12 -14.78
N ILE A 73 -5.66 18.43 -15.38
CA ILE A 73 -5.46 18.44 -16.84
C ILE A 73 -6.34 17.35 -17.46
N LEU A 74 -7.28 17.80 -18.30
CA LEU A 74 -8.14 16.95 -19.12
C LEU A 74 -7.40 16.67 -20.43
N ALA A 75 -7.20 15.40 -20.76
CA ALA A 75 -6.43 14.90 -21.91
C ALA A 75 -4.90 14.89 -21.73
N ALA A 76 -4.42 14.31 -20.62
CA ALA A 76 -3.00 14.01 -20.46
C ALA A 76 -2.55 12.90 -21.44
N PRO A 77 -1.55 13.14 -22.31
CA PRO A 77 -0.96 12.09 -23.14
C PRO A 77 -0.07 11.18 -22.29
N GLY A 78 -0.09 9.86 -22.54
CA GLY A 78 0.95 8.97 -22.02
C GLY A 78 0.48 7.64 -21.42
N VAL A 79 -0.37 6.88 -22.11
CA VAL A 79 -0.60 5.48 -21.72
C VAL A 79 0.14 4.60 -22.70
N LEU A 80 1.02 3.74 -22.17
CA LEU A 80 1.63 2.63 -22.91
C LEU A 80 0.52 1.87 -23.66
N LEU A 81 0.77 1.50 -24.91
CA LEU A 81 -0.12 0.58 -25.62
C LEU A 81 -0.17 -0.74 -24.84
N GLU A 82 -1.29 -0.98 -24.17
CA GLU A 82 -1.57 -2.25 -23.52
C GLU A 82 -1.96 -3.28 -24.59
N GLU A 83 -1.35 -4.47 -24.51
CA GLU A 83 -1.69 -5.58 -25.38
C GLU A 83 -3.11 -6.06 -25.08
N ARG A 84 -3.90 -6.27 -26.13
CA ARG A 84 -5.32 -6.59 -26.01
C ARG A 84 -5.74 -7.69 -26.96
N PHE A 85 -6.47 -8.67 -26.44
CA PHE A 85 -7.00 -9.79 -27.23
C PHE A 85 -8.52 -9.77 -27.21
N ARG A 86 -9.13 -9.85 -28.39
CA ARG A 86 -10.57 -10.00 -28.55
C ARG A 86 -10.88 -11.47 -28.78
N ILE A 87 -11.74 -12.02 -27.92
CA ILE A 87 -12.09 -13.44 -27.93
C ILE A 87 -13.48 -13.60 -28.53
N LYS A 88 -13.59 -14.42 -29.58
CA LYS A 88 -14.88 -14.65 -30.25
C LYS A 88 -15.66 -15.72 -29.47
N GLN A 89 -16.75 -15.31 -28.82
CA GLN A 89 -17.68 -16.22 -28.16
C GLN A 89 -18.98 -16.37 -28.96
N LYS A 90 -19.62 -17.54 -28.86
CA LYS A 90 -20.93 -17.81 -29.47
C LYS A 90 -22.02 -17.65 -28.40
N PRO A 91 -23.08 -16.85 -28.65
CA PRO A 91 -24.23 -16.79 -27.75
C PRO A 91 -24.91 -18.16 -27.61
N GLN A 92 -25.34 -18.48 -26.40
CA GLN A 92 -25.98 -19.76 -26.03
C GLN A 92 -27.31 -19.48 -25.31
N GLY A 93 -28.33 -19.02 -26.02
CA GLY A 93 -29.70 -18.88 -25.48
C GLY A 93 -30.45 -17.62 -25.89
N ARG A 94 -31.64 -17.43 -25.31
CA ARG A 94 -32.41 -16.17 -25.37
C ARG A 94 -31.86 -15.23 -24.31
N ASN A 95 -31.43 -14.03 -24.71
CA ASN A 95 -30.86 -12.99 -23.83
C ASN A 95 -31.85 -12.55 -22.73
N LEU A 96 -31.91 -13.29 -21.63
CA LEU A 96 -32.66 -12.91 -20.44
C LEU A 96 -31.79 -11.96 -19.59
N THR A 97 -32.39 -10.91 -19.03
CA THR A 97 -31.65 -9.92 -18.21
C THR A 97 -31.62 -10.37 -16.75
N VAL A 98 -30.45 -10.37 -16.13
CA VAL A 98 -30.30 -10.62 -14.70
C VAL A 98 -30.68 -9.35 -13.93
N GLN A 99 -31.82 -9.36 -13.23
CA GLN A 99 -32.29 -8.18 -12.48
C GLN A 99 -31.75 -8.09 -11.05
N GLN A 100 -31.47 -9.24 -10.43
CA GLN A 100 -30.95 -9.30 -9.07
C GLN A 100 -29.90 -10.42 -8.95
N VAL A 101 -28.77 -10.09 -8.34
CA VAL A 101 -27.66 -11.03 -8.09
C VAL A 101 -27.70 -11.37 -6.59
N GLY A 102 -28.00 -12.64 -6.27
CA GLY A 102 -27.87 -13.18 -4.92
C GLY A 102 -26.51 -13.83 -4.72
N LEU A 103 -26.45 -14.94 -3.97
CA LEU A 103 -25.20 -15.69 -3.80
C LEU A 103 -24.77 -16.31 -5.14
N VAL A 104 -23.49 -16.16 -5.47
CA VAL A 104 -22.92 -16.58 -6.75
C VAL A 104 -21.95 -17.73 -6.53
N LYS A 105 -22.21 -18.87 -7.17
CA LYS A 105 -21.27 -19.99 -7.24
C LYS A 105 -20.59 -19.98 -8.60
N TYR A 106 -19.26 -19.89 -8.62
CA TYR A 106 -18.47 -19.88 -9.85
C TYR A 106 -17.96 -21.28 -10.16
N GLY A 107 -18.26 -21.79 -11.37
CA GLY A 107 -17.58 -22.95 -11.92
C GLY A 107 -16.18 -22.62 -12.44
N GLU A 108 -15.43 -23.66 -12.78
CA GLU A 108 -14.10 -23.54 -13.38
C GLU A 108 -14.17 -23.03 -14.83
N TRP A 109 -13.06 -22.44 -15.29
CA TRP A 109 -12.90 -22.03 -16.68
C TRP A 109 -12.46 -23.21 -17.55
N ASP A 110 -13.06 -23.35 -18.72
CA ASP A 110 -12.59 -24.27 -19.75
C ASP A 110 -11.49 -23.64 -20.65
N THR A 111 -10.95 -24.42 -21.58
CA THR A 111 -9.90 -23.97 -22.53
C THR A 111 -10.41 -22.97 -23.57
N ASN A 112 -11.73 -22.81 -23.73
CA ASN A 112 -12.35 -21.81 -24.60
C ASN A 112 -12.66 -20.50 -23.87
N GLY A 113 -12.34 -20.43 -22.57
CA GLY A 113 -12.60 -19.28 -21.74
C GLY A 113 -14.08 -19.15 -21.39
N GLN A 114 -14.80 -20.25 -21.28
CA GLN A 114 -16.19 -20.32 -20.82
C GLN A 114 -16.25 -20.93 -19.42
N ARG A 115 -17.25 -20.52 -18.64
CA ARG A 115 -17.57 -21.13 -17.35
C ARG A 115 -19.07 -21.06 -17.09
N THR A 116 -19.57 -21.96 -16.26
CA THR A 116 -20.94 -21.89 -15.76
C THR A 116 -20.97 -21.23 -14.39
N VAL A 117 -21.88 -20.29 -14.19
CA VAL A 117 -22.11 -19.60 -12.92
C VAL A 117 -23.54 -19.85 -12.46
N THR A 118 -23.70 -20.26 -11.20
CA THR A 118 -25.02 -20.50 -10.62
C THR A 118 -25.38 -19.34 -9.70
N LEU A 119 -26.47 -18.64 -10.02
CA LEU A 119 -27.05 -17.58 -9.21
C LEU A 119 -28.20 -18.11 -8.36
N SER A 120 -28.14 -17.93 -7.05
CA SER A 120 -29.28 -18.17 -6.17
C SER A 120 -30.13 -16.90 -6.09
N THR A 121 -31.40 -16.96 -6.52
CA THR A 121 -32.36 -15.86 -6.36
C THR A 121 -33.12 -15.98 -5.02
N PRO A 122 -33.64 -14.86 -4.46
CA PRO A 122 -34.40 -14.89 -3.20
C PRO A 122 -35.62 -15.83 -3.22
N GLU A 123 -36.18 -16.09 -4.41
CA GLU A 123 -37.34 -16.98 -4.63
C GLU A 123 -36.95 -18.46 -4.79
N THR A 124 -35.77 -18.89 -4.30
CA THR A 124 -35.26 -20.28 -4.30
C THR A 124 -35.02 -20.92 -5.68
N ARG A 125 -34.99 -20.14 -6.76
CA ARG A 125 -34.61 -20.64 -8.09
C ARG A 125 -33.13 -20.42 -8.36
N GLU A 126 -32.39 -21.50 -8.56
CA GLU A 126 -31.04 -21.46 -9.10
C GLU A 126 -31.10 -21.16 -10.61
N ILE A 127 -30.34 -20.16 -11.05
CA ILE A 127 -30.22 -19.79 -12.45
C ILE A 127 -28.79 -20.08 -12.87
N GLU A 128 -28.63 -20.98 -13.85
CA GLU A 128 -27.34 -21.25 -14.47
C GLU A 128 -27.10 -20.27 -15.62
N ILE A 129 -25.96 -19.60 -15.57
CA ILE A 129 -25.52 -18.65 -16.57
C ILE A 129 -24.18 -19.10 -17.12
N VAL A 130 -24.16 -19.44 -18.40
CA VAL A 130 -22.92 -19.61 -19.16
C VAL A 130 -22.31 -18.23 -19.40
N GLN A 131 -21.08 -18.04 -18.94
CA GLN A 131 -20.24 -16.87 -19.14
C GLN A 131 -19.09 -17.21 -20.10
N GLY A 132 -18.60 -16.21 -20.84
CA GLY A 132 -17.44 -16.34 -21.72
C GLY A 132 -16.55 -15.11 -21.67
N ILE A 133 -15.24 -15.32 -21.71
CA ILE A 133 -14.25 -14.26 -21.88
C ILE A 133 -14.39 -13.68 -23.28
N THR A 134 -14.55 -12.37 -23.39
CA THR A 134 -14.73 -11.67 -24.68
C THR A 134 -13.62 -10.67 -24.99
N ARG A 135 -12.94 -10.16 -23.96
CA ARG A 135 -11.74 -9.32 -24.12
C ARG A 135 -10.78 -9.53 -22.96
N ILE A 136 -9.50 -9.68 -23.28
CA ILE A 136 -8.42 -9.80 -22.31
C ILE A 136 -7.50 -8.59 -22.46
N THR A 137 -7.20 -7.92 -21.34
CA THR A 137 -6.18 -6.89 -21.21
C THR A 137 -5.28 -7.23 -20.00
N PRO A 138 -4.10 -6.60 -19.82
CA PRO A 138 -3.17 -7.03 -18.79
C PRO A 138 -3.72 -6.85 -17.37
N LYS A 139 -4.64 -5.90 -17.16
CA LYS A 139 -5.23 -5.57 -15.86
C LYS A 139 -6.64 -6.12 -15.69
N LEU A 140 -7.45 -6.07 -16.74
CA LEU A 140 -8.88 -6.39 -16.69
C LEU A 140 -9.29 -7.32 -17.83
N THR A 141 -10.00 -8.39 -17.50
CA THR A 141 -10.66 -9.27 -18.46
C THR A 141 -12.16 -9.02 -18.45
N THR A 142 -12.73 -8.73 -19.62
CA THR A 142 -14.18 -8.64 -19.82
C THR A 142 -14.77 -10.05 -19.94
N VAL A 143 -15.82 -10.30 -19.16
CA VAL A 143 -16.60 -11.52 -19.21
C VAL A 143 -18.05 -11.16 -19.50
N ASP A 144 -18.60 -11.74 -20.55
CA ASP A 144 -19.99 -11.57 -20.96
C ASP A 144 -20.78 -12.87 -20.71
N GLY A 145 -22.03 -12.74 -20.28
CA GLY A 145 -23.00 -13.83 -20.24
C GLY A 145 -23.36 -14.22 -21.67
N LEU A 146 -23.11 -15.48 -22.02
CA LEU A 146 -23.45 -16.03 -23.33
C LEU A 146 -24.92 -16.45 -23.39
N SER A 147 -25.51 -16.76 -22.23
CA SER A 147 -26.92 -17.17 -22.09
C SER A 147 -27.83 -16.03 -21.58
N HIS A 148 -27.27 -15.05 -20.88
CA HIS A 148 -28.00 -13.96 -20.22
C HIS A 148 -27.27 -12.63 -20.43
N TYR A 149 -27.99 -11.52 -20.43
CA TYR A 149 -27.38 -10.20 -20.47
C TYR A 149 -26.74 -9.89 -19.11
N TRP A 150 -25.45 -10.16 -19.01
CA TRP A 150 -24.66 -9.89 -17.82
C TRP A 150 -23.20 -9.66 -18.23
N LYS A 151 -22.70 -8.45 -18.03
CA LYS A 151 -21.33 -8.07 -18.40
C LYS A 151 -20.57 -7.62 -17.17
N ILE A 152 -19.41 -8.24 -16.93
CA ILE A 152 -18.56 -7.93 -15.78
C ILE A 152 -17.10 -7.78 -16.20
N GLY A 153 -16.35 -7.05 -15.40
CA GLY A 153 -14.89 -7.01 -15.45
C GLY A 153 -14.31 -7.79 -14.29
N VAL A 154 -13.36 -8.68 -14.55
CA VAL A 154 -12.59 -9.39 -13.52
C VAL A 154 -11.12 -9.09 -13.69
N ALA A 155 -10.38 -8.96 -12.59
CA ALA A 155 -8.94 -8.72 -12.66
C ALA A 155 -8.28 -9.90 -13.39
N THR A 156 -7.39 -9.62 -14.35
CA THR A 156 -6.82 -10.65 -15.23
C THR A 156 -6.09 -11.75 -14.44
N ASN A 157 -5.44 -11.38 -13.34
CA ASN A 157 -4.76 -12.30 -12.42
C ASN A 157 -5.68 -13.25 -11.65
N THR A 158 -7.00 -13.09 -11.70
CA THR A 158 -7.96 -14.02 -11.10
C THR A 158 -8.30 -15.21 -12.01
N ILE A 159 -7.91 -15.14 -13.29
CA ILE A 159 -8.08 -16.23 -14.25
C ILE A 159 -6.77 -17.05 -14.27
N PRO A 160 -6.84 -18.40 -14.18
CA PRO A 160 -5.64 -19.21 -14.19
C PRO A 160 -4.75 -18.94 -15.42
N PRO A 161 -3.42 -18.77 -15.25
CA PRO A 161 -2.52 -18.40 -16.36
C PRO A 161 -2.59 -19.36 -17.55
N GLN A 162 -2.74 -20.67 -17.29
CA GLN A 162 -2.88 -21.69 -18.33
C GLN A 162 -4.16 -21.54 -19.16
N VAL A 163 -5.26 -21.06 -18.55
CA VAL A 163 -6.51 -20.77 -19.24
C VAL A 163 -6.33 -19.55 -20.14
N LEU A 164 -5.74 -18.46 -19.61
CA LEU A 164 -5.45 -17.27 -20.40
C LEU A 164 -4.59 -17.61 -21.62
N ARG A 165 -3.52 -18.40 -21.42
CA ARG A 165 -2.66 -18.89 -22.49
C ARG A 165 -3.48 -19.64 -23.54
N ALA A 166 -4.21 -20.68 -23.14
CA ALA A 166 -5.02 -21.49 -24.07
C ALA A 166 -6.01 -20.64 -24.89
N VAL A 167 -6.72 -19.72 -24.22
CA VAL A 167 -7.71 -18.84 -24.85
C VAL A 167 -7.07 -17.87 -25.83
N ILE A 168 -5.92 -17.28 -25.47
CA ILE A 168 -5.19 -16.35 -26.33
C ILE A 168 -4.68 -17.07 -27.58
N HIS A 169 -3.98 -18.21 -27.42
CA HIS A 169 -3.46 -19.00 -28.56
C HIS A 169 -4.57 -19.49 -29.49
N ALA A 170 -5.73 -19.87 -28.96
CA ALA A 170 -6.89 -20.23 -29.78
C ALA A 170 -7.46 -19.06 -30.62
N ASN A 171 -7.09 -17.82 -30.31
CA ASN A 171 -7.59 -16.61 -30.98
C ASN A 171 -6.51 -15.80 -31.71
N ILE A 172 -5.27 -16.31 -31.80
CA ILE A 172 -4.18 -15.72 -32.58
C ILE A 172 -3.68 -16.70 -33.66
N ASN A 173 -2.79 -16.23 -34.54
CA ASN A 173 -2.09 -17.08 -35.49
C ASN A 173 -0.72 -17.46 -34.91
N ASP A 174 -0.57 -18.67 -34.38
CA ASP A 174 0.68 -19.11 -33.77
C ASP A 174 1.87 -19.22 -34.74
N ARG A 175 1.62 -19.21 -36.05
CA ARG A 175 2.66 -19.19 -37.08
C ARG A 175 3.23 -17.80 -37.33
N ASP A 176 2.64 -16.78 -36.74
CA ASP A 176 3.11 -15.39 -36.81
C ASP A 176 3.91 -15.05 -35.54
N HIS A 177 5.23 -14.93 -35.70
CA HIS A 177 6.13 -14.58 -34.61
C HIS A 177 5.76 -13.25 -33.95
N LEU A 178 5.24 -12.25 -34.68
CA LEU A 178 4.85 -10.96 -34.11
C LEU A 178 3.62 -11.10 -33.21
N ALA A 179 2.67 -11.98 -33.57
CA ALA A 179 1.52 -12.30 -32.74
C ALA A 179 1.97 -12.96 -31.43
N ARG A 180 2.87 -13.94 -31.50
CA ARG A 180 3.46 -14.62 -30.33
C ARG A 180 4.25 -13.65 -29.44
N LEU A 181 5.04 -12.74 -30.01
CA LEU A 181 5.75 -11.71 -29.25
C LEU A 181 4.79 -10.75 -28.53
N SER A 182 3.62 -10.47 -29.12
CA SER A 182 2.57 -9.68 -28.46
C SER A 182 1.99 -10.42 -27.24
N VAL A 183 1.89 -11.76 -27.29
CA VAL A 183 1.51 -12.59 -26.13
C VAL A 183 2.56 -12.50 -25.02
N ALA A 184 3.86 -12.57 -25.36
CA ALA A 184 4.92 -12.40 -24.38
C ALA A 184 4.88 -11.01 -23.72
N ARG A 185 4.67 -9.94 -24.51
CA ARG A 185 4.52 -8.58 -23.99
C ARG A 185 3.27 -8.43 -23.10
N PHE A 186 2.16 -9.05 -23.48
CA PHE A 186 0.95 -9.10 -22.66
C PHE A 186 1.23 -9.71 -21.29
N PHE A 187 1.87 -10.87 -21.24
CA PHE A 187 2.18 -11.52 -19.96
C PHE A 187 3.17 -10.71 -19.12
N ASN A 188 4.12 -9.99 -19.75
CA ASN A 188 4.96 -9.02 -19.06
C ASN A 188 4.12 -7.91 -18.39
N GLN A 189 3.26 -7.26 -19.18
CA GLN A 189 2.38 -6.17 -18.70
C GLN A 189 1.40 -6.65 -17.62
N ALA A 190 0.98 -7.91 -17.68
CA ALA A 190 0.09 -8.55 -16.70
C ALA A 190 0.84 -9.02 -15.43
N ARG A 191 2.16 -8.81 -15.36
CA ARG A 191 3.07 -9.27 -14.30
C ARG A 191 3.10 -10.80 -14.15
N MET A 192 2.80 -11.52 -15.23
CA MET A 192 2.85 -12.98 -15.32
C MET A 192 4.18 -13.42 -15.95
N PHE A 193 5.29 -13.06 -15.30
CA PHE A 193 6.63 -13.20 -15.87
C PHE A 193 7.00 -14.63 -16.26
N SER A 194 6.57 -15.63 -15.50
CA SER A 194 6.81 -17.03 -15.82
C SER A 194 6.15 -17.44 -17.16
N GLU A 195 4.95 -16.94 -17.45
CA GLU A 195 4.28 -17.19 -18.73
C GLU A 195 4.93 -16.42 -19.88
N ALA A 196 5.38 -15.18 -19.62
CA ALA A 196 6.12 -14.40 -20.60
C ALA A 196 7.44 -15.09 -20.98
N LEU A 197 8.20 -15.57 -20.00
CA LEU A 197 9.45 -16.31 -20.24
C LEU A 197 9.21 -17.64 -20.95
N ARG A 198 8.15 -18.38 -20.58
CA ARG A 198 7.76 -19.60 -21.29
C ARG A 198 7.48 -19.31 -22.75
N GLU A 199 6.71 -18.25 -23.02
CA GLU A 199 6.37 -17.84 -24.38
C GLU A 199 7.62 -17.46 -25.20
N LEU A 200 8.53 -16.68 -24.62
CA LEU A 200 9.80 -16.34 -25.29
C LEU A 200 10.69 -17.57 -25.56
N ASN A 201 10.72 -18.56 -24.66
CA ASN A 201 11.46 -19.81 -24.89
C ASN A 201 10.90 -20.63 -26.06
N GLU A 202 9.56 -20.69 -26.17
CA GLU A 202 8.89 -21.37 -27.29
C GLU A 202 9.16 -20.64 -28.61
N ILE A 203 9.03 -19.31 -28.63
CA ILE A 203 9.34 -18.49 -29.81
C ILE A 203 10.81 -18.67 -30.23
N GLN A 204 11.75 -18.70 -29.29
CA GLN A 204 13.18 -18.91 -29.59
C GLN A 204 13.44 -20.26 -30.27
N THR A 205 12.68 -21.29 -29.90
CA THR A 205 12.80 -22.63 -30.49
C THR A 205 12.19 -22.68 -31.89
N GLU A 206 11.04 -22.03 -32.10
CA GLU A 206 10.28 -22.07 -33.36
C GLU A 206 10.74 -21.02 -34.39
N PHE A 207 11.26 -19.88 -33.94
CA PHE A 207 11.67 -18.73 -34.75
C PHE A 207 13.08 -18.24 -34.34
N PRO A 208 14.12 -19.06 -34.52
CA PRO A 208 15.48 -18.75 -34.06
C PRO A 208 16.08 -17.48 -34.69
N GLN A 209 15.57 -17.02 -35.83
CA GLN A 209 15.97 -15.77 -36.47
C GLN A 209 15.63 -14.52 -35.64
N GLU A 210 14.66 -14.58 -34.73
CA GLU A 210 14.22 -13.45 -33.90
C GLU A 210 15.05 -13.28 -32.61
N ASN A 211 16.19 -13.96 -32.51
CA ASN A 211 16.98 -14.08 -31.27
C ASN A 211 17.32 -12.71 -30.65
N GLN A 212 17.68 -11.71 -31.46
CA GLN A 212 18.01 -10.36 -30.96
C GLN A 212 16.80 -9.69 -30.29
N LEU A 213 15.61 -9.82 -30.87
CA LEU A 213 14.38 -9.23 -30.33
C LEU A 213 13.94 -9.98 -29.06
N ILE A 214 14.07 -11.30 -29.05
CA ILE A 214 13.77 -12.13 -27.87
C ILE A 214 14.67 -11.74 -26.70
N GLU A 215 15.99 -11.62 -26.91
CA GLU A 215 16.91 -11.21 -25.86
C GLU A 215 16.63 -9.79 -25.36
N SER A 216 16.27 -8.86 -26.24
CA SER A 216 15.79 -7.52 -25.83
C SER A 216 14.56 -7.61 -24.93
N MET A 217 13.59 -8.45 -25.27
CA MET A 217 12.38 -8.63 -24.45
C MET A 217 12.66 -9.34 -23.13
N ARG A 218 13.64 -10.25 -23.07
CA ARG A 218 14.10 -10.84 -21.80
C ARG A 218 14.72 -9.78 -20.90
N GLN A 219 15.53 -8.89 -21.46
CA GLN A 219 16.08 -7.76 -20.70
C GLN A 219 14.96 -6.86 -20.18
N GLU A 220 13.97 -6.52 -21.00
CA GLU A 220 12.80 -5.74 -20.56
C GLU A 220 12.00 -6.44 -19.44
N LEU A 221 11.84 -7.77 -19.51
CA LEU A 221 11.22 -8.57 -18.46
C LEU A 221 12.00 -8.47 -17.14
N THR A 222 13.33 -8.67 -17.20
CA THR A 222 14.20 -8.55 -16.02
C THR A 222 14.12 -7.15 -15.40
N GLN A 223 14.17 -6.09 -16.22
CA GLN A 223 14.01 -4.71 -15.73
C GLN A 223 12.63 -4.48 -15.10
N SER A 224 11.57 -5.03 -15.70
CA SER A 224 10.20 -4.88 -15.19
C SER A 224 10.02 -5.59 -13.84
N GLN A 225 10.59 -6.78 -13.68
CA GLN A 225 10.62 -7.50 -12.41
C GLN A 225 11.38 -6.72 -11.34
N ALA A 226 12.57 -6.23 -11.70
CA ALA A 226 13.41 -5.45 -10.80
C ALA A 226 12.72 -4.15 -10.34
N GLN A 227 11.99 -3.47 -11.24
CA GLN A 227 11.22 -2.28 -10.89
C GLN A 227 10.14 -2.60 -9.85
N ILE A 228 9.43 -3.73 -9.98
CA ILE A 228 8.42 -4.14 -8.99
C ILE A 228 9.08 -4.42 -7.63
N LEU A 229 10.23 -5.08 -7.62
CA LEU A 229 10.98 -5.33 -6.38
C LEU A 229 11.45 -4.02 -5.74
N LEU A 230 11.88 -3.03 -6.53
CA LEU A 230 12.22 -1.71 -6.02
C LEU A 230 10.99 -0.96 -5.48
N ASP A 231 9.86 -1.01 -6.17
CA ASP A 231 8.61 -0.41 -5.69
C ASP A 231 8.17 -1.03 -4.36
N GLU A 232 8.33 -2.35 -4.22
CA GLU A 232 8.09 -3.05 -2.97
C GLU A 232 9.09 -2.62 -1.89
N LEU A 233 10.39 -2.53 -2.19
CA LEU A 233 11.39 -2.01 -1.24
C LEU A 233 11.04 -0.60 -0.75
N LYS A 234 10.64 0.31 -1.66
CA LYS A 234 10.18 1.67 -1.31
C LYS A 234 8.96 1.61 -0.39
N LEU A 235 7.97 0.78 -0.71
CA LEU A 235 6.80 0.60 0.13
C LEU A 235 7.21 0.09 1.53
N ARG A 236 8.08 -0.92 1.62
CA ARG A 236 8.56 -1.47 2.90
C ARG A 236 9.31 -0.42 3.71
N PHE A 237 10.15 0.38 3.07
CA PHE A 237 10.87 1.50 3.68
C PHE A 237 9.90 2.55 4.23
N ASP A 238 8.94 3.03 3.44
CA ASP A 238 7.92 3.99 3.87
C ASP A 238 7.03 3.43 4.99
N LYS A 239 6.83 2.11 4.98
CA LYS A 239 6.15 1.39 6.05
C LYS A 239 7.12 0.96 7.16
N GLY A 240 8.31 1.53 7.28
CA GLY A 240 9.23 1.36 8.41
C GLY A 240 9.66 -0.08 8.68
N GLN A 241 9.58 -0.94 7.66
CA GLN A 241 10.01 -2.34 7.69
C GLN A 241 11.47 -2.42 7.23
N TYR A 242 12.34 -1.82 8.02
CA TYR A 242 13.74 -1.58 7.66
C TYR A 242 14.58 -2.87 7.62
N GLU A 243 14.28 -3.85 8.47
CA GLU A 243 14.98 -5.14 8.47
C GLU A 243 14.65 -5.92 7.18
N THR A 244 13.39 -5.83 6.75
CA THR A 244 12.90 -6.36 5.48
C THR A 244 13.59 -5.66 4.30
N VAL A 245 13.74 -4.33 4.34
CA VAL A 245 14.47 -3.59 3.29
C VAL A 245 15.92 -4.07 3.15
N ILE A 246 16.65 -4.25 4.26
CA ILE A 246 18.03 -4.76 4.21
C ILE A 246 18.07 -6.17 3.61
N THR A 247 17.16 -7.05 4.04
CA THR A 247 17.14 -8.45 3.60
C THR A 247 16.75 -8.57 2.12
N MET A 248 15.72 -7.85 1.69
CA MET A 248 15.29 -7.81 0.29
C MET A 248 16.34 -7.12 -0.59
N GLY A 249 16.97 -6.05 -0.12
CA GLY A 249 18.03 -5.35 -0.84
C GLY A 249 19.27 -6.22 -1.06
N ALA A 250 19.65 -7.02 -0.06
CA ALA A 250 20.76 -7.98 -0.19
C ALA A 250 20.45 -9.15 -1.14
N ALA A 251 19.18 -9.50 -1.29
CA ALA A 251 18.71 -10.53 -2.22
C ALA A 251 18.26 -9.97 -3.58
N PHE A 252 18.45 -8.66 -3.81
CA PHE A 252 18.03 -8.00 -5.04
C PHE A 252 18.88 -8.53 -6.21
N PRO A 253 18.29 -8.92 -7.35
CA PRO A 253 19.07 -9.40 -8.48
C PRO A 253 19.99 -8.27 -8.99
N GLU A 254 21.21 -8.59 -9.43
CA GLU A 254 22.12 -7.57 -10.01
C GLU A 254 22.32 -7.78 -11.52
N ASP A 255 22.19 -9.03 -11.98
CA ASP A 255 22.45 -9.41 -13.36
C ASP A 255 21.45 -8.77 -14.34
N SER A 256 21.99 -8.15 -15.40
CA SER A 256 21.20 -7.56 -16.49
C SER A 256 20.21 -6.46 -16.06
N ILE A 257 20.45 -5.83 -14.90
CA ILE A 257 19.68 -4.69 -14.41
C ILE A 257 20.41 -3.38 -14.70
N SER A 258 19.64 -2.31 -14.91
CA SER A 258 20.19 -0.99 -15.21
C SER A 258 20.87 -0.39 -13.96
N GLY A 259 22.01 0.28 -14.16
CA GLY A 259 22.76 0.88 -13.06
C GLY A 259 21.95 1.86 -12.21
N GLY A 260 21.06 2.65 -12.83
CA GLY A 260 20.21 3.59 -12.11
C GLY A 260 19.12 2.93 -11.24
N LEU A 261 18.74 1.68 -11.52
CA LEU A 261 17.84 0.93 -10.65
C LEU A 261 18.60 0.34 -9.45
N LEU A 262 19.80 -0.17 -9.70
CA LEU A 262 20.70 -0.67 -8.65
C LEU A 262 21.12 0.46 -7.68
N GLU A 263 21.41 1.65 -8.21
CA GLU A 263 21.73 2.84 -7.40
C GLU A 263 20.57 3.20 -6.46
N GLN A 264 19.32 3.18 -6.94
CA GLN A 264 18.16 3.43 -6.07
C GLN A 264 17.98 2.36 -4.99
N VAL A 265 18.26 1.08 -5.27
CA VAL A 265 18.23 0.02 -4.26
C VAL A 265 19.32 0.25 -3.22
N GLN A 266 20.54 0.55 -3.66
CA GLN A 266 21.66 0.85 -2.77
C GLN A 266 21.38 2.06 -1.90
N GLU A 267 20.82 3.13 -2.45
CA GLU A 267 20.43 4.32 -1.72
C GLU A 267 19.45 4.00 -0.58
N LEU A 268 18.41 3.19 -0.84
CA LEU A 268 17.46 2.77 0.21
C LEU A 268 18.14 1.94 1.30
N VAL A 269 19.00 0.99 0.92
CA VAL A 269 19.75 0.15 1.87
C VAL A 269 20.69 1.01 2.72
N ASP A 270 21.38 1.97 2.11
CA ASP A 270 22.31 2.85 2.80
C ASP A 270 21.58 3.84 3.71
N GLN A 271 20.40 4.33 3.34
CA GLN A 271 19.55 5.11 4.25
C GLN A 271 19.21 4.32 5.52
N VAL A 272 18.91 3.02 5.41
CA VAL A 272 18.67 2.17 6.59
C VAL A 272 19.94 2.01 7.43
N ARG A 273 21.09 1.76 6.80
CA ARG A 273 22.39 1.65 7.50
C ARG A 273 22.75 2.92 8.24
N GLN A 274 22.57 4.09 7.60
CA GLN A 274 22.79 5.38 8.25
C GLN A 274 21.90 5.56 9.49
N ARG A 275 20.65 5.07 9.46
CA ARG A 275 19.79 5.08 10.66
C ARG A 275 20.32 4.15 11.75
N GLN A 276 20.89 3.00 11.40
CA GLN A 276 21.55 2.09 12.36
C GLN A 276 22.76 2.77 13.02
N ASP A 277 23.60 3.44 12.23
CA ASP A 277 24.78 4.15 12.72
C ASP A 277 24.39 5.30 13.66
N LYS A 278 23.39 6.10 13.26
CA LYS A 278 22.84 7.18 14.11
C LYS A 278 22.32 6.67 15.45
N ILE A 279 21.71 5.48 15.52
CA ILE A 279 21.26 4.90 16.78
C ILE A 279 22.44 4.63 17.72
N GLN A 280 23.54 4.08 17.19
CA GLN A 280 24.73 3.83 18.00
C GLN A 280 25.38 5.15 18.45
N GLU A 281 25.45 6.13 17.55
CA GLU A 281 25.93 7.48 17.84
C GLU A 281 25.13 8.14 18.98
N VAL A 282 23.80 8.10 18.92
CA VAL A 282 22.93 8.63 19.98
C VAL A 282 23.24 7.98 21.33
N ARG A 283 23.36 6.65 21.38
CA ARG A 283 23.62 5.91 22.61
C ARG A 283 24.95 6.28 23.24
N ILE A 284 26.01 6.38 22.43
CA ILE A 284 27.35 6.75 22.88
C ILE A 284 27.35 8.21 23.37
N ARG A 285 26.90 9.14 22.54
CA ARG A 285 26.91 10.58 22.88
C ARG A 285 26.08 10.90 24.11
N LEU A 286 24.91 10.29 24.29
CA LEU A 286 24.10 10.49 25.49
C LEU A 286 24.83 10.06 26.76
N SER A 287 25.58 8.96 26.71
CA SER A 287 26.39 8.50 27.84
C SER A 287 27.53 9.47 28.15
N GLU A 288 28.18 10.01 27.12
CA GLU A 288 29.25 10.99 27.28
C GLU A 288 28.74 12.32 27.86
N LEU A 289 27.61 12.81 27.36
CA LEU A 289 26.98 14.05 27.85
C LEU A 289 26.53 13.93 29.31
N GLU A 290 25.90 12.82 29.68
CA GLU A 290 25.53 12.52 31.07
C GLU A 290 26.74 12.65 32.01
N SER A 291 27.89 12.10 31.61
CA SER A 291 29.11 12.12 32.43
C SER A 291 29.66 13.54 32.69
N LYS A 292 29.33 14.50 31.83
CA LYS A 292 29.75 15.91 31.90
C LYS A 292 28.79 16.77 32.73
N LEU A 293 27.62 16.27 33.11
CA LEU A 293 26.65 17.01 33.93
C LEU A 293 27.09 17.14 35.39
N ALA A 294 26.48 18.09 36.09
CA ALA A 294 26.59 18.22 37.54
C ALA A 294 26.11 16.93 38.24
N PRO A 295 26.81 16.45 39.29
CA PRO A 295 26.51 15.15 39.95
C PRO A 295 25.07 14.98 40.41
N GLU A 296 24.40 16.07 40.78
CA GLU A 296 23.03 16.09 41.31
C GLU A 296 21.99 15.77 40.23
N LEU A 297 22.29 16.08 38.96
CA LEU A 297 21.37 15.86 37.83
C LEU A 297 21.54 14.48 37.17
N ARG A 298 22.70 13.83 37.38
CA ARG A 298 23.02 12.56 36.74
C ARG A 298 22.02 11.44 37.02
N PRO A 299 21.49 11.25 38.26
CA PRO A 299 20.58 10.14 38.53
C PRO A 299 19.28 10.19 37.71
N ASP A 300 18.65 11.37 37.63
CA ASP A 300 17.41 11.57 36.85
C ASP A 300 17.68 11.37 35.35
N VAL A 301 18.75 11.97 34.84
CA VAL A 301 19.14 11.87 33.42
C VAL A 301 19.52 10.44 33.04
N ALA A 302 20.25 9.72 33.90
CA ALA A 302 20.63 8.33 33.68
C ALA A 302 19.41 7.42 33.55
N ALA A 303 18.41 7.60 34.42
CA ALA A 303 17.16 6.85 34.36
C ALA A 303 16.44 7.06 33.01
N TRP A 304 16.37 8.29 32.52
CA TRP A 304 15.65 8.60 31.28
C TRP A 304 16.44 8.24 30.03
N ARG A 305 17.77 8.38 30.05
CA ARG A 305 18.64 7.80 29.01
C ARG A 305 18.44 6.30 28.91
N GLY A 306 18.24 5.60 30.04
CA GLY A 306 17.89 4.18 30.05
C GLY A 306 16.63 3.89 29.24
N VAL A 307 15.55 4.64 29.49
CA VAL A 307 14.28 4.55 28.75
C VAL A 307 14.48 4.80 27.25
N ILE A 308 15.22 5.85 26.88
CA ILE A 308 15.52 6.15 25.48
C ILE A 308 16.32 5.00 24.87
N SER A 309 17.37 4.52 25.54
CA SER A 309 18.26 3.49 24.99
C SER A 309 17.54 2.18 24.71
N GLU A 310 16.59 1.81 25.57
CA GLU A 310 15.74 0.63 25.43
C GLU A 310 14.74 0.76 24.28
N GLN A 311 14.14 1.94 24.12
CA GLN A 311 13.06 2.17 23.16
C GLN A 311 13.52 2.71 21.80
N LEU A 312 14.77 3.18 21.70
CA LEU A 312 15.35 3.72 20.47
C LEU A 312 15.51 2.62 19.42
N SER A 313 15.02 2.91 18.22
CA SER A 313 14.92 1.98 17.10
C SER A 313 14.99 2.71 15.76
N LEU A 314 15.09 1.95 14.67
CA LEU A 314 15.10 2.49 13.31
C LEU A 314 13.84 3.29 12.98
N GLN A 315 12.71 3.00 13.64
CA GLN A 315 11.42 3.62 13.39
C GLN A 315 11.21 4.95 14.11
N ASN A 316 11.97 5.24 15.17
CA ASN A 316 11.79 6.43 15.98
C ASN A 316 13.08 7.26 16.18
N ILE A 317 14.16 6.92 15.48
CA ILE A 317 15.41 7.71 15.48
C ILE A 317 15.19 9.17 15.07
N ASP A 318 14.16 9.47 14.27
CA ASP A 318 13.85 10.84 13.84
C ASP A 318 13.48 11.76 15.02
N ARG A 319 13.04 11.21 16.16
CA ARG A 319 12.84 11.99 17.39
C ARG A 319 14.12 12.61 17.92
N MET A 320 15.28 12.07 17.53
CA MET A 320 16.60 12.52 17.92
C MET A 320 17.23 13.48 16.90
N GLN A 321 16.51 13.87 15.84
CA GLN A 321 17.11 14.58 14.71
C GLN A 321 17.67 15.95 15.11
N SER A 322 16.95 16.73 15.93
CA SER A 322 17.42 18.03 16.44
C SER A 322 18.69 17.88 17.28
N PHE A 323 18.75 16.86 18.13
CA PHE A 323 19.94 16.51 18.89
C PHE A 323 21.11 16.13 17.97
N LEU A 324 20.89 15.22 17.01
CA LEU A 324 21.93 14.76 16.09
C LEU A 324 22.52 15.92 15.27
N THR A 325 21.67 16.77 14.69
CA THR A 325 22.12 17.94 13.93
C THR A 325 22.95 18.90 14.78
N LEU A 326 22.49 19.23 15.99
CA LEU A 326 23.15 20.19 16.85
C LEU A 326 24.40 19.62 17.53
N SER A 327 24.46 18.30 17.73
CA SER A 327 25.63 17.61 18.29
C SER A 327 26.86 17.66 17.39
N GLN A 328 26.72 18.01 16.11
CA GLN A 328 27.85 18.17 15.18
C GLN A 328 28.56 19.52 15.31
N GLY A 329 27.95 20.50 16.01
CA GLY A 329 28.55 21.80 16.27
C GLY A 329 29.31 21.84 17.61
N ASP A 330 30.36 22.65 17.68
CA ASP A 330 31.20 22.80 18.88
C ASP A 330 30.68 23.85 19.89
N ASP A 331 29.59 24.56 19.56
CA ASP A 331 29.19 25.79 20.26
C ASP A 331 28.04 25.60 21.29
N ILE A 332 27.59 24.36 21.51
CA ILE A 332 26.43 24.07 22.37
C ILE A 332 26.89 23.36 23.64
N GLN A 333 26.39 23.83 24.78
CA GLN A 333 26.80 23.29 26.06
C GLN A 333 26.27 21.86 26.28
N PRO A 334 26.97 21.01 27.07
CA PRO A 334 26.56 19.63 27.28
C PRO A 334 25.15 19.44 27.86
N ASP A 335 24.71 20.37 28.72
CA ASP A 335 23.38 20.42 29.32
C ASP A 335 22.29 20.77 28.29
N GLU A 336 22.55 21.73 27.40
CA GLU A 336 21.67 22.08 26.28
C GLU A 336 21.52 20.91 25.29
N LEU A 337 22.62 20.23 24.94
CA LEU A 337 22.59 19.08 24.03
C LEU A 337 21.79 17.91 24.60
N ILE A 338 22.00 17.56 25.87
CA ILE A 338 21.23 16.47 26.48
C ILE A 338 19.77 16.87 26.68
N ALA A 339 19.48 18.15 26.94
CA ALA A 339 18.11 18.65 26.99
C ALA A 339 17.39 18.47 25.65
N LEU A 340 18.04 18.79 24.52
CA LEU A 340 17.49 18.58 23.18
C LEU A 340 17.17 17.10 22.91
N ALA A 341 18.05 16.20 23.34
CA ALA A 341 17.84 14.77 23.19
C ALA A 341 16.65 14.26 24.02
N LEU A 342 16.61 14.66 25.31
CA LEU A 342 15.56 14.26 26.26
C LEU A 342 14.20 14.85 25.89
N SER A 343 14.15 16.12 25.50
CA SER A 343 12.91 16.82 25.12
C SER A 343 12.42 16.38 23.73
N GLY A 344 13.32 16.22 22.75
CA GLY A 344 12.98 15.71 21.42
C GLY A 344 12.35 14.31 21.47
N TRP A 345 12.81 13.47 22.40
CA TRP A 345 12.22 12.15 22.61
C TRP A 345 10.74 12.17 23.04
N ILE A 346 10.36 13.11 23.91
CA ILE A 346 9.03 13.17 24.53
C ILE A 346 8.09 14.19 23.86
N LEU A 347 8.62 15.22 23.19
CA LEU A 347 7.84 16.25 22.48
C LEU A 347 7.86 16.08 20.96
N GLY A 348 8.79 15.30 20.43
CA GLY A 348 9.12 15.25 18.99
C GLY A 348 10.27 16.20 18.65
N SER A 349 11.02 15.87 17.60
CA SER A 349 12.26 16.57 17.23
C SER A 349 12.06 18.07 17.00
N ASP A 350 11.00 18.46 16.29
CA ASP A 350 10.69 19.86 15.94
C ASP A 350 10.35 20.74 17.15
N HIS A 351 10.18 20.10 18.31
CA HIS A 351 9.78 20.73 19.57
C HIS A 351 10.79 20.49 20.69
N ALA A 352 11.99 20.03 20.34
CA ALA A 352 13.09 19.89 21.27
C ALA A 352 13.46 21.26 21.87
N ILE A 353 13.71 21.27 23.17
CA ILE A 353 14.01 22.46 23.97
C ILE A 353 15.47 22.33 24.47
N PRO A 354 16.34 23.31 24.22
CA PRO A 354 17.73 23.32 24.70
C PRO A 354 17.82 23.84 26.14
N ASP A 355 16.92 23.39 27.03
CA ASP A 355 16.97 23.75 28.45
C ASP A 355 16.63 22.51 29.29
N LEU A 356 17.58 22.11 30.13
CA LEU A 356 17.49 20.89 30.91
C LEU A 356 16.43 21.01 32.02
N SER A 357 16.33 22.15 32.71
CA SER A 357 15.41 22.30 33.84
C SER A 357 13.92 22.06 33.49
N PRO A 358 13.32 22.72 32.48
CA PRO A 358 11.96 22.44 32.06
C PRO A 358 11.84 21.05 31.43
N THR A 359 12.87 20.57 30.74
CA THR A 359 12.88 19.19 30.22
C THR A 359 12.75 18.16 31.33
N LEU A 360 13.45 18.37 32.45
CA LEU A 360 13.34 17.49 33.62
C LEU A 360 11.93 17.47 34.21
N GLN A 361 11.26 18.63 34.25
CA GLN A 361 9.87 18.70 34.70
C GLN A 361 8.93 17.95 33.75
N LEU A 362 9.08 18.12 32.45
CA LEU A 362 8.24 17.43 31.45
C LEU A 362 8.36 15.90 31.51
N TRP A 363 9.56 15.38 31.81
CA TRP A 363 9.74 13.94 32.06
C TRP A 363 8.96 13.47 33.30
N LYS A 364 8.95 14.27 34.38
CA LYS A 364 8.14 13.96 35.58
C LYS A 364 6.64 13.99 35.24
N SER A 365 6.18 15.01 34.50
CA SER A 365 4.80 15.09 34.01
C SER A 365 4.43 13.89 33.15
N ARG A 366 5.34 13.41 32.28
CA ARG A 366 5.13 12.20 31.47
C ARG A 366 4.84 10.97 32.34
N PHE A 367 5.58 10.77 33.44
CA PHE A 367 5.33 9.64 34.34
C PHE A 367 4.01 9.78 35.10
N GLN A 368 3.66 10.99 35.54
CA GLN A 368 2.35 11.28 36.15
C GLN A 368 1.20 10.97 35.16
N ILE A 369 1.33 11.37 33.90
CA ILE A 369 0.33 11.04 32.86
C ILE A 369 0.21 9.52 32.67
N LEU A 370 1.32 8.79 32.60
CA LEU A 370 1.32 7.33 32.50
C LEU A 370 0.64 6.67 33.71
N GLU A 371 0.90 7.18 34.92
CA GLU A 371 0.25 6.71 36.14
C GLU A 371 -1.26 6.98 36.10
N TYR A 372 -1.67 8.18 35.68
CA TYR A 372 -3.08 8.55 35.52
C TYR A 372 -3.81 7.60 34.57
N LEU A 373 -3.19 7.28 33.42
CA LEU A 373 -3.79 6.41 32.40
C LEU A 373 -3.88 4.93 32.83
N LYS A 374 -2.96 4.47 33.69
CA LYS A 374 -2.93 3.10 34.20
C LYS A 374 -3.76 2.90 35.49
N SER A 375 -4.00 3.98 36.24
CA SER A 375 -4.68 3.90 37.53
C SER A 375 -6.18 3.59 37.37
N SER A 376 -6.66 2.60 38.13
CA SER A 376 -8.09 2.32 38.29
C SER A 376 -8.72 3.07 39.49
N ASP A 377 -7.90 3.69 40.35
CA ASP A 377 -8.36 4.46 41.51
C ASP A 377 -8.76 5.88 41.10
N GLU A 378 -10.03 6.23 41.32
CA GLU A 378 -10.57 7.56 41.02
C GLU A 378 -9.97 8.66 41.89
N ALA A 379 -9.67 8.39 43.16
CA ALA A 379 -9.09 9.38 44.08
C ALA A 379 -7.68 9.76 43.63
N ARG A 380 -6.83 8.75 43.37
CA ARG A 380 -5.48 8.95 42.84
C ARG A 380 -5.49 9.65 41.48
N ARG A 381 -6.42 9.31 40.58
CA ARG A 381 -6.56 10.03 39.30
C ARG A 381 -6.89 11.51 39.47
N LYS A 382 -7.76 11.86 40.43
CA LYS A 382 -8.09 13.27 40.73
C LYS A 382 -6.88 14.03 41.30
N GLU A 383 -6.11 13.41 42.19
CA GLU A 383 -4.88 13.98 42.74
C GLU A 383 -3.85 14.25 41.65
N ILE A 384 -3.54 13.26 40.81
CA ILE A 384 -2.61 13.42 39.69
C ILE A 384 -3.07 14.53 38.73
N LEU A 385 -4.37 14.60 38.44
CA LEU A 385 -4.90 15.65 37.56
C LEU A 385 -4.71 17.05 38.16
N GLN A 386 -4.91 17.20 39.48
CA GLN A 386 -4.65 18.47 40.18
C GLN A 386 -3.18 18.86 40.09
N GLU A 387 -2.26 17.92 40.36
CA GLU A 387 -0.81 18.14 40.24
C GLU A 387 -0.42 18.57 38.82
N LEU A 388 -0.92 17.88 37.79
CA LEU A 388 -0.65 18.20 36.39
C LEU A 388 -1.19 19.58 36.01
N THR A 389 -2.39 19.95 36.44
CA THR A 389 -2.97 21.27 36.13
C THR A 389 -2.28 22.44 36.81
N ALA A 390 -1.54 22.19 37.90
CA ALA A 390 -0.78 23.21 38.62
C ALA A 390 0.58 23.50 37.97
N GLN A 391 1.04 22.68 37.02
CA GLN A 391 2.35 22.85 36.37
C GLN A 391 2.27 23.84 35.20
N GLU A 392 2.98 24.97 35.32
CA GLU A 392 3.02 26.01 34.27
C GLU A 392 3.63 25.51 32.95
N SER A 393 4.55 24.53 33.01
CA SER A 393 5.21 23.94 31.83
C SER A 393 4.30 23.02 31.01
N LEU A 394 3.16 22.58 31.57
CA LEU A 394 2.24 21.64 30.94
C LEU A 394 1.05 22.37 30.29
N THR A 395 1.32 23.12 29.22
CA THR A 395 0.26 23.72 28.40
C THR A 395 -0.54 22.65 27.63
N PRO A 396 -1.76 22.92 27.16
CA PRO A 396 -2.51 21.98 26.31
C PRO A 396 -1.73 21.53 25.07
N GLU A 397 -0.92 22.42 24.50
CA GLU A 397 -0.08 22.12 23.35
C GLU A 397 1.07 21.16 23.72
N THR A 398 1.79 21.44 24.80
CA THR A 398 2.84 20.53 25.31
C THR A 398 2.28 19.17 25.71
N LEU A 399 1.11 19.15 26.37
CA LEU A 399 0.40 17.93 26.72
C LEU A 399 0.04 17.10 25.47
N SER A 400 -0.49 17.75 24.42
CA SER A 400 -0.81 17.06 23.17
C SER A 400 0.41 16.38 22.55
N ARG A 401 1.57 17.05 22.58
CA ARG A 401 2.84 16.53 22.07
C ARG A 401 3.36 15.36 22.90
N LEU A 402 3.25 15.45 24.23
CA LEU A 402 3.57 14.35 25.14
C LEU A 402 2.71 13.12 24.85
N LEU A 403 1.39 13.30 24.73
CA LEU A 403 0.42 12.23 24.52
C LEU A 403 0.71 11.44 23.23
N VAL A 404 1.06 12.12 22.14
CA VAL A 404 1.40 11.48 20.85
C VAL A 404 2.68 10.63 20.95
N ASN A 405 3.60 10.99 21.84
CA ASN A 405 4.89 10.31 21.99
C ASN A 405 4.96 9.36 23.19
N LEU A 406 3.84 9.13 23.88
CA LEU A 406 3.77 8.18 24.98
C LEU A 406 4.07 6.74 24.50
N PRO A 407 4.68 5.91 25.37
CA PRO A 407 4.79 4.49 25.12
C PRO A 407 3.41 3.83 25.12
N GLN A 408 3.35 2.57 24.69
CA GLN A 408 2.12 1.77 24.78
C GLN A 408 1.64 1.71 26.25
N GLN A 409 0.37 2.02 26.47
CA GLN A 409 -0.23 2.06 27.82
C GLN A 409 -0.58 0.66 28.33
N ILE A 410 -1.08 -0.19 27.44
CA ILE A 410 -1.56 -1.53 27.74
C ILE A 410 -0.57 -2.51 27.12
N GLU A 411 0.19 -3.21 27.95
CA GLU A 411 1.03 -4.31 27.50
C GLU A 411 0.14 -5.42 26.96
N THR A 412 0.42 -5.85 25.73
CA THR A 412 -0.28 -6.97 25.10
C THR A 412 0.72 -8.13 25.03
N PRO A 413 0.58 -9.16 25.88
CA PRO A 413 1.48 -10.30 25.86
C PRO A 413 1.57 -10.92 24.47
N ASN A 414 2.76 -11.34 24.07
CA ASN A 414 3.05 -11.96 22.76
C ASN A 414 2.83 -11.06 21.53
N ALA A 415 2.58 -9.75 21.71
CA ALA A 415 2.49 -8.82 20.59
C ALA A 415 3.87 -8.57 19.96
N ALA A 416 4.16 -9.28 18.89
CA ALA A 416 5.38 -9.17 18.11
C ALA A 416 5.08 -9.01 16.60
N GLY A 417 6.09 -8.60 15.83
CA GLY A 417 5.98 -8.48 14.37
C GLY A 417 5.51 -9.77 13.72
N GLY A 418 4.44 -9.69 12.92
CA GLY A 418 3.86 -10.83 12.22
C GLY A 418 3.01 -11.78 13.10
N ALA A 419 2.80 -11.46 14.37
CA ALA A 419 2.03 -12.32 15.27
C ALA A 419 0.53 -12.30 14.96
N PHE A 420 -0.12 -13.45 15.13
CA PHE A 420 -1.57 -13.58 15.18
C PHE A 420 -1.98 -13.80 16.63
N LEU A 421 -2.91 -12.97 17.11
CA LEU A 421 -3.38 -12.99 18.49
C LEU A 421 -4.88 -13.27 18.50
N ASP A 422 -5.28 -14.38 19.10
CA ASP A 422 -6.69 -14.64 19.38
C ASP A 422 -7.08 -13.98 20.69
N LEU A 423 -7.96 -12.99 20.59
CA LEU A 423 -8.41 -12.18 21.71
C LEU A 423 -9.91 -12.38 21.94
N GLU A 424 -10.30 -12.24 23.19
CA GLU A 424 -11.69 -12.23 23.61
C GLU A 424 -11.96 -10.88 24.28
N SER A 425 -13.06 -10.24 23.89
CA SER A 425 -13.50 -9.00 24.51
C SER A 425 -14.99 -9.05 24.81
N GLN A 426 -15.41 -8.19 25.72
CA GLN A 426 -16.76 -8.07 26.22
C GLN A 426 -17.20 -6.62 26.08
N ILE A 427 -18.39 -6.40 25.53
CA ILE A 427 -18.94 -5.05 25.43
C ILE A 427 -19.30 -4.58 26.86
N PRO A 428 -18.92 -3.35 27.27
CA PRO A 428 -19.35 -2.81 28.55
C PRO A 428 -20.87 -2.91 28.70
N ASN A 429 -21.34 -3.45 29.84
CA ASN A 429 -22.75 -3.70 30.15
C ASN A 429 -23.46 -4.76 29.28
N ASP A 430 -22.73 -5.60 28.54
CA ASP A 430 -23.26 -6.77 27.83
C ASP A 430 -22.61 -8.06 28.39
N THR A 431 -23.34 -9.17 28.44
CA THR A 431 -22.79 -10.48 28.86
C THR A 431 -22.15 -11.25 27.71
N ARG A 432 -22.37 -10.82 26.46
CA ARG A 432 -21.81 -11.46 25.28
C ARG A 432 -20.32 -11.20 25.16
N LYS A 433 -19.58 -12.26 24.93
CA LYS A 433 -18.16 -12.23 24.58
C LYS A 433 -18.02 -12.41 23.08
N PHE A 434 -17.13 -11.63 22.47
CA PHE A 434 -16.78 -11.78 21.07
C PHE A 434 -15.30 -12.14 20.97
N LYS A 435 -15.03 -13.14 20.12
CA LYS A 435 -13.67 -13.56 19.79
C LYS A 435 -13.27 -12.91 18.48
N TYR A 436 -12.04 -12.45 18.41
CA TYR A 436 -11.47 -11.86 17.20
C TYR A 436 -9.98 -12.19 17.14
N THR A 437 -9.48 -12.31 15.92
CA THR A 437 -8.04 -12.52 15.68
C THR A 437 -7.44 -11.20 15.22
N VAL A 438 -6.35 -10.80 15.86
CA VAL A 438 -5.55 -9.65 15.45
C VAL A 438 -4.32 -10.15 14.71
N SER A 439 -4.13 -9.69 13.47
CA SER A 439 -2.89 -9.90 12.73
C SER A 439 -2.03 -8.65 12.83
N LEU A 440 -0.83 -8.78 13.40
CA LEU A 440 0.13 -7.70 13.51
C LEU A 440 1.04 -7.67 12.27
N PRO A 441 1.38 -6.48 11.73
CA PRO A 441 2.24 -6.38 10.57
C PRO A 441 3.65 -6.93 10.85
N PRO A 442 4.40 -7.33 9.81
CA PRO A 442 5.83 -7.59 9.94
C PRO A 442 6.54 -6.39 10.57
N GLU A 443 7.51 -6.67 11.44
CA GLU A 443 8.26 -5.64 12.21
C GLU A 443 7.36 -4.69 13.03
N TYR A 444 6.21 -5.18 13.51
CA TYR A 444 5.36 -4.45 14.45
C TYR A 444 6.17 -3.97 15.67
N ARG A 445 5.96 -2.71 16.03
CA ARG A 445 6.52 -2.05 17.20
C ARG A 445 5.43 -1.22 17.88
N PRO A 446 5.17 -1.39 19.19
CA PRO A 446 4.08 -0.67 19.86
C PRO A 446 4.13 0.85 19.82
N GLY A 447 5.31 1.45 19.63
CA GLY A 447 5.51 2.90 19.63
C GLY A 447 5.16 3.59 18.31
N ARG A 448 4.47 2.89 17.39
CA ARG A 448 4.14 3.39 16.05
C ARG A 448 2.65 3.27 15.76
N MET A 449 2.15 4.25 15.00
CA MET A 449 0.79 4.24 14.48
C MET A 449 0.70 3.34 13.24
N TYR A 450 -0.27 2.42 13.26
CA TYR A 450 -0.56 1.53 12.13
C TYR A 450 -2.00 1.76 11.65
N PRO A 451 -2.26 1.67 10.33
CA PRO A 451 -3.63 1.63 9.84
C PRO A 451 -4.31 0.36 10.35
N LEU A 452 -5.52 0.51 10.89
CA LEU A 452 -6.37 -0.62 11.31
C LEU A 452 -7.31 -1.00 10.18
N VAL A 453 -7.25 -2.27 9.77
CA VAL A 453 -8.24 -2.86 8.86
C VAL A 453 -9.12 -3.78 9.69
N ILE A 454 -10.44 -3.60 9.58
CA ILE A 454 -11.43 -4.46 10.22
C ILE A 454 -12.12 -5.26 9.12
N GLU A 455 -11.98 -6.57 9.18
CA GLU A 455 -12.65 -7.50 8.30
C GLU A 455 -13.74 -8.24 9.09
N LEU A 456 -14.93 -8.33 8.51
CA LEU A 456 -16.03 -9.13 9.05
C LEU A 456 -16.00 -10.47 8.33
N GLY A 457 -15.67 -11.53 9.06
CA GLY A 457 -15.64 -12.91 8.57
C GLY A 457 -17.02 -13.56 8.46
#